data_AF-A0A7T5JF18-F1
#
_entry.id   AF-A0A7T5JF18-F1
#
_cell.length_a   1.000
_cell.length_b   1.000
_cell.length_c   1.000
_cell.angle_alpha   90.00
_cell.angle_beta   90.00
_cell.angle_gamma   90.00
#
_symmetry.space_group_name_H-M   'P 1'
#
loop_
_entity.id
_entity.type
_entity.pdbx_description
1 polymer ?
#
loop_
_entity_poly.entity_id
_entity_poly.type
_entity_poly.pdbx_seq_one_letter_code
_entity_poly.pdbx_strand_id
1 'polypeptide(L)' 'MLGFDRITFDPKIMAGQACIRGMRVPVSLVLNLVTNGQTVEAIIEDYPYLELEDIQ' A
#
# COMPACT_ATOMS: atom_id res chain seq x y z
N MET A 1 0.92 -8.59 -18.58
CA MET A 1 1.67 -7.60 -17.78
C MET A 1 0.95 -7.54 -16.44
N LEU A 2 1.61 -7.87 -15.33
CA LEU A 2 0.97 -7.84 -14.01
C LEU A 2 0.60 -6.38 -13.73
N GLY A 3 -0.69 -6.08 -13.59
CA GLY A 3 -1.27 -4.72 -13.51
C GLY A 3 -1.00 -4.00 -12.19
N PHE A 4 0.26 -4.00 -11.74
CA PHE A 4 0.68 -3.44 -10.45
C PHE A 4 1.52 -2.18 -10.64
N ASP A 5 1.03 -1.21 -11.42
CA ASP A 5 1.73 0.07 -11.64
C ASP A 5 1.90 0.89 -10.34
N ARG A 6 1.16 0.50 -9.30
CA ARG A 6 1.10 1.11 -7.98
C ARG A 6 1.97 0.40 -6.93
N ILE A 7 2.51 -0.77 -7.25
CA ILE A 7 3.33 -1.56 -6.33
C ILE A 7 4.75 -1.63 -6.87
N THR A 8 5.71 -1.33 -6.01
CA THR A 8 7.13 -1.43 -6.27
C THR A 8 7.75 -2.57 -5.49
N PHE A 9 8.75 -3.20 -6.10
CA PHE A 9 9.57 -4.24 -5.49
C PHE A 9 11.03 -3.81 -5.63
N ASP A 10 11.58 -3.20 -4.58
CA ASP A 10 12.99 -2.81 -4.55
C ASP A 10 13.69 -3.59 -3.43
N PRO A 11 14.65 -4.48 -3.74
CA PRO A 11 15.45 -5.20 -2.74
C PRO A 11 16.13 -4.30 -1.70
N LYS A 12 16.38 -3.03 -2.03
CA LYS A 12 16.97 -2.02 -1.14
C LYS A 12 15.95 -1.37 -0.21
N ILE A 13 14.66 -1.52 -0.47
CA ILE A 13 13.56 -0.97 0.33
C ILE A 13 12.85 -2.13 1.04
N MET A 14 12.79 -2.07 2.37
CA MET A 14 12.09 -3.07 3.20
C MET A 14 12.41 -4.53 2.82
N ALA A 15 13.69 -4.83 2.54
CA ALA A 15 14.16 -6.16 2.14
C ALA A 15 13.45 -6.75 0.90
N GLY A 16 13.01 -5.91 -0.04
CA GLY A 16 12.34 -6.37 -1.27
C GLY A 16 10.85 -6.67 -1.10
N GLN A 17 10.24 -6.25 0.01
CA GLN A 17 8.80 -6.35 0.19
C GLN A 17 8.04 -5.53 -0.86
N ALA A 18 6.81 -5.98 -1.16
CA ALA A 18 5.87 -5.22 -1.96
C ALA A 18 5.50 -3.93 -1.23
N CYS A 19 5.86 -2.79 -1.80
CA CYS A 19 5.57 -1.47 -1.23
C CYS A 19 4.77 -0.63 -2.21
N ILE A 20 3.89 0.23 -1.69
CA ILE A 20 3.21 1.26 -2.51
C ILE A 20 4.27 2.13 -3.19
N ARG A 21 4.06 2.44 -4.47
CA ARG A 21 5.04 3.08 -5.35
C ARG A 21 5.56 4.39 -4.75
N GLY A 22 6.88 4.48 -4.63
CA GLY A 22 7.54 5.69 -4.11
C GLY A 22 7.39 5.87 -2.60
N MET A 23 6.85 4.87 -1.90
CA MET A 23 6.63 4.89 -0.46
C MET A 23 7.32 3.71 0.22
N ARG A 24 7.57 3.83 1.52
CA ARG A 24 8.04 2.74 2.37
C ARG A 24 6.88 2.10 3.15
N VAL A 25 5.77 1.91 2.45
CA VAL A 25 4.51 1.41 3.00
C VAL A 25 4.27 0.02 2.43
N PRO A 26 4.37 -1.05 3.24
CA PRO A 26 4.12 -2.40 2.77
C PRO A 26 2.66 -2.58 2.34
N VAL A 27 2.44 -3.30 1.24
CA VAL A 27 1.08 -3.71 0.83
C VAL A 27 0.42 -4.56 1.92
N SER A 28 1.21 -5.33 2.69
CA SER A 28 0.72 -6.10 3.83
C SER A 28 0.10 -5.23 4.93
N LEU A 29 0.57 -3.99 5.12
CA LEU A 29 -0.04 -3.07 6.10
C LEU A 29 -1.45 -2.70 5.65
N VAL A 30 -1.60 -2.29 4.40
CA VAL A 30 -2.90 -1.92 3.81
C VAL A 30 -3.86 -3.10 3.85
N LEU A 31 -3.41 -4.30 3.45
CA LEU A 31 -4.19 -5.52 3.54
C LEU A 31 -4.63 -5.80 4.99
N ASN A 32 -3.73 -5.65 5.97
CA ASN A 32 -4.09 -5.83 7.37
C ASN A 32 -5.19 -4.86 7.80
N LEU A 33 -5.09 -3.57 7.45
CA LEU A 33 -6.11 -2.58 7.79
C LEU A 33 -7.48 -2.97 7.21
N VAL A 34 -7.51 -3.32 5.92
CA VAL A 34 -8.73 -3.77 5.23
C VAL A 34 -9.30 -5.03 5.89
N THR A 35 -8.46 -6.03 6.22
CA THR A 35 -8.93 -7.25 6.89
C THR A 35 -9.44 -7.02 8.31
N ASN A 36 -8.99 -5.95 8.98
CA ASN A 36 -9.51 -5.53 10.29
C ASN A 36 -10.82 -4.72 10.17
N GLY A 37 -11.36 -4.54 8.96
CA GLY A 37 -12.62 -3.86 8.73
C GLY A 37 -12.52 -2.33 8.65
N GLN A 38 -11.30 -1.78 8.53
CA GLN A 38 -11.11 -0.36 8.22
C GLN A 38 -11.65 -0.06 6.82
N THR A 39 -12.40 1.04 6.69
CA THR A 39 -12.85 1.50 5.37
C THR A 39 -11.71 2.18 4.64
N VAL A 40 -11.78 2.24 3.31
CA VAL A 40 -10.73 2.87 2.50
C VAL A 40 -10.59 4.35 2.88
N GLU A 41 -11.70 5.04 3.13
CA GLU A 41 -11.72 6.44 3.54
C GLU A 41 -10.99 6.65 4.88
N ALA A 42 -11.23 5.78 5.86
CA ALA A 42 -10.55 5.84 7.16
C ALA A 42 -9.04 5.57 7.02
N ILE A 43 -8.65 4.62 6.15
CA ILE A 43 -7.23 4.38 5.85
C ILE A 43 -6.60 5.61 5.21
N ILE A 44 -7.28 6.28 4.27
CA ILE A 44 -6.75 7.52 3.66
C ILE A 44 -6.69 8.67 4.68
N GLU A 45 -7.62 8.74 5.63
CA GLU A 45 -7.57 9.73 6.72
C GLU A 45 -6.37 9.51 7.65
N ASP A 46 -6.12 8.25 8.04
CA ASP A 46 -4.96 7.87 8.86
C ASP A 46 -3.63 7.99 8.10
N TYR A 47 -3.66 7.79 6.78
CA TYR A 47 -2.51 7.79 5.88
C TYR A 47 -2.74 8.75 4.70
N PRO A 48 -2.71 10.08 4.91
CA PRO A 48 -3.10 11.08 3.91
C PRO A 48 -2.15 11.19 2.70
N TYR A 49 -1.05 10.43 2.71
CA TYR A 49 -0.14 10.29 1.60
C TYR A 49 -0.50 9.14 0.65
N LEU A 50 -1.41 8.24 1.05
CA LEU A 50 -1.95 7.22 0.17
C LEU A 50 -3.01 7.83 -0.74
N GLU A 51 -3.09 7.33 -1.97
CA GLU A 51 -4.19 7.60 -2.89
C GLU A 51 -5.23 6.47 -2.80
N LEU A 52 -6.48 6.76 -3.15
CA LEU A 52 -7.56 5.76 -3.18
C LEU A 52 -7.19 4.57 -4.08
N GLU A 53 -6.54 4.87 -5.21
CA GLU A 53 -6.07 3.92 -6.20
C GLU A 53 -4.90 3.03 -5.69
N ASP A 54 -4.29 3.36 -4.56
CA ASP A 54 -3.26 2.53 -3.94
C ASP A 54 -3.88 1.37 -3.12
N ILE A 55 -5.19 1.41 -2.86
CA ILE A 55 -5.93 0.45 -2.00
C ILE A 55 -6.93 -0.41 -2.80
N GLN A 56 -7.32 0.02 -4.01
CA GLN A 56 -8.32 -0.65 -4.86
C GLN A 56 -7.80 -1.86 -5.66
#